data_AF-A0A820ES28-F1
#
_entry.id   AF-A0A820ES28-F1
#
_cell.length_a   1.000
_cell.length_b   1.000
_cell.length_c   1.000
_cell.angle_alpha   90.00
_cell.angle_beta   90.00
_cell.angle_gamma   90.00
#
_symmetry.space_group_name_H-M   'P 1'
#
loop_
_entity.id
_entity.type
_entity.pdbx_description
1 polymer ?
#
loop_
_entity_poly.entity_id
_entity_poly.type
_entity_poly.pdbx_seq_one_letter_code
_entity_poly.pdbx_strand_id
1 'polypeptide(L)'
;SATLCRSTSETVRRTLCGIIESSNDHCVLEADDVVIITLCDITLWEWTRIDFPHIPHRHVLSNIKLDNCDYFPIPFTLYYNDEEIDQNLCYGIRCDILNKYKEIKYSSERFIPVLTEHYPKTNVNITVGPRNIPSTKDKSS
;
A
#
# COMPACT_ATOMS: atom_id res chain seq x y z
N SER A 1 -40.21 17.48 -24.51
CA SER A 1 -39.43 16.40 -23.87
C SER A 1 -37.96 16.68 -24.03
N ALA A 2 -37.26 17.00 -22.94
CA ALA A 2 -35.81 17.09 -22.93
C ALA A 2 -35.26 15.74 -22.48
N THR A 3 -34.58 15.04 -23.38
CA THR A 3 -33.90 13.78 -23.08
C THR A 3 -32.71 14.10 -22.19
N LEU A 4 -32.80 13.75 -20.91
CA LEU A 4 -31.72 13.80 -19.96
C LEU A 4 -30.67 12.76 -20.40
N CYS A 5 -29.66 13.17 -21.17
CA CYS A 5 -28.48 12.36 -21.41
C CYS A 5 -27.77 12.19 -20.08
N ARG A 6 -28.08 11.08 -19.39
CA ARG A 6 -27.36 10.62 -18.22
C ARG A 6 -26.00 10.14 -18.71
N SER A 7 -25.04 11.07 -18.75
CA SER A 7 -23.62 10.77 -18.91
C SER A 7 -23.24 9.74 -17.86
N THR A 8 -23.14 8.49 -18.25
CA THR A 8 -22.40 7.49 -17.49
C THR A 8 -20.95 7.95 -17.52
N SER A 9 -20.49 8.61 -16.45
CA SER A 9 -19.07 8.92 -16.29
C SER A 9 -18.34 7.58 -16.36
N GLU A 10 -17.65 7.31 -17.47
CA GLU A 10 -16.71 6.20 -17.53
C GLU A 10 -15.61 6.55 -16.54
N THR A 11 -15.68 5.96 -15.34
CA THR A 11 -14.68 6.16 -14.30
C THR A 11 -13.30 5.86 -14.87
N VAL A 12 -12.46 6.89 -15.02
CA VAL A 12 -11.12 6.73 -15.60
C VAL A 12 -10.24 5.99 -14.59
N ARG A 13 -10.18 4.65 -14.74
CA ARG A 13 -9.28 3.81 -13.95
C ARG A 13 -7.86 3.94 -14.48
N ARG A 14 -6.96 4.38 -13.61
CA ARG A 14 -5.52 4.42 -13.84
C ARG A 14 -4.82 3.30 -13.09
N THR A 15 -3.55 3.09 -13.41
CA THR A 15 -2.73 2.05 -12.79
C THR A 15 -1.47 2.63 -12.16
N LEU A 16 -1.08 2.03 -11.04
CA LEU A 16 0.18 2.23 -10.35
C LEU A 16 0.88 0.88 -10.34
N CYS A 17 2.00 0.80 -11.05
CA CYS A 17 2.73 -0.45 -11.24
C CYS A 17 4.05 -0.41 -10.48
N GLY A 18 4.61 -1.58 -10.23
CA GLY A 18 5.86 -1.64 -9.52
C GLY A 18 6.30 -3.05 -9.18
N ILE A 19 7.34 -3.08 -8.36
CA ILE A 19 7.89 -4.29 -7.78
C ILE A 19 7.99 -4.13 -6.27
N ILE A 20 7.81 -5.24 -5.56
CA ILE A 20 8.11 -5.36 -4.16
C ILE A 20 9.42 -6.13 -4.04
N GLU A 21 10.38 -5.55 -3.35
CA GLU A 21 11.69 -6.14 -3.08
C GLU A 21 11.81 -6.44 -1.59
N SER A 22 12.61 -7.44 -1.26
CA SER A 22 13.02 -7.64 0.12
C SER A 22 14.17 -6.71 0.49
N SER A 23 14.18 -6.24 1.74
CA SER A 23 15.30 -5.48 2.31
C SER A 23 16.56 -6.31 2.52
N ASN A 24 16.47 -7.64 2.50
CA ASN A 24 17.59 -8.56 2.63
C ASN A 24 17.29 -9.94 2.02
N ASP A 25 18.31 -10.76 1.83
CA ASP A 25 18.14 -12.11 1.26
C ASP A 25 17.45 -13.11 2.22
N HIS A 26 16.95 -12.66 3.38
CA HIS A 26 16.34 -13.51 4.40
C HIS A 26 14.80 -13.45 4.44
N CYS A 27 14.14 -12.56 3.68
CA CYS A 27 12.69 -12.63 3.60
C CYS A 27 12.24 -13.82 2.74
N VAL A 28 11.66 -14.80 3.39
CA VAL A 28 11.08 -15.99 2.74
C VAL A 28 9.55 -15.87 2.74
N LEU A 29 8.95 -16.07 1.57
CA LEU A 29 7.51 -16.16 1.38
C LEU A 29 7.06 -17.61 1.55
N GLU A 30 5.90 -17.78 2.18
CA GLU A 30 5.18 -19.04 2.28
C GLU A 30 3.93 -19.01 1.39
N ALA A 31 3.44 -20.18 0.96
CA ALA A 31 2.28 -20.26 0.08
C ALA A 31 1.01 -19.59 0.65
N ASP A 32 0.88 -19.58 1.98
CA ASP A 32 -0.24 -18.95 2.70
C ASP A 32 0.00 -17.47 3.00
N ASP A 33 1.16 -16.91 2.65
CA ASP A 33 1.42 -15.49 2.84
C ASP A 33 0.58 -14.65 1.86
N VAL A 34 -0.01 -13.57 2.36
CA VAL A 34 -0.83 -12.65 1.57
C VAL A 34 -0.13 -11.31 1.49
N VAL A 35 0.14 -10.84 0.28
CA VAL A 35 0.75 -9.54 0.01
C VAL A 35 -0.36 -8.51 -0.18
N ILE A 36 -0.33 -7.44 0.59
CA ILE A 36 -1.30 -6.35 0.52
C ILE A 36 -0.59 -5.06 0.17
N ILE A 37 -0.97 -4.46 -0.95
CA ILE A 37 -0.47 -3.16 -1.38
C ILE A 37 -1.60 -2.15 -1.19
N THR A 38 -1.33 -1.06 -0.47
CA THR A 38 -2.33 -0.05 -0.13
C THR A 38 -1.87 1.33 -0.60
N LEU A 39 -2.76 2.02 -1.32
CA LEU A 39 -2.65 3.43 -1.71
C LEU A 39 -3.50 4.28 -0.76
N CYS A 40 -2.90 5.33 -0.20
CA CYS A 40 -3.54 6.18 0.80
C CYS A 40 -3.32 7.68 0.56
N ASP A 41 -4.24 8.49 1.08
CA ASP A 41 -4.00 9.91 1.37
C ASP A 41 -3.11 10.01 2.60
N ILE A 42 -1.95 10.63 2.43
CA ILE A 42 -0.90 10.82 3.42
C ILE A 42 -0.66 12.30 3.77
N THR A 43 -1.55 13.20 3.32
CA THR A 43 -1.37 14.67 3.42
C THR A 43 -1.12 15.13 4.85
N LEU A 44 -1.80 14.52 5.82
CA LEU A 44 -1.71 14.90 7.24
C LEU A 44 -0.70 14.04 8.01
N TRP A 45 0.16 13.27 7.34
CA TRP A 45 0.91 12.17 7.96
C TRP A 45 2.38 12.49 8.25
N GLU A 46 2.76 13.77 8.22
CA GLU A 46 3.97 14.17 8.92
C GLU A 46 3.72 14.10 10.45
N TRP A 47 4.63 13.45 11.21
CA TRP A 47 4.92 13.67 12.66
C TRP A 47 4.45 12.73 13.78
N THR A 48 3.57 11.72 13.61
CA THR A 48 3.32 10.79 14.74
C THR A 48 3.22 9.33 14.34
N ARG A 49 4.05 8.52 15.01
CA ARG A 49 4.12 7.06 15.00
C ARG A 49 2.77 6.42 14.63
N ILE A 50 2.70 5.88 13.42
CA ILE A 50 1.56 5.07 13.01
C ILE A 50 1.68 3.73 13.73
N ASP A 51 0.67 3.38 14.51
CA ASP A 51 0.43 2.01 14.97
C ASP A 51 -0.08 1.19 13.77
N PHE A 52 0.85 0.80 12.91
CA PHE A 52 0.59 -0.24 11.92
C PHE A 52 0.14 -1.49 12.72
N PRO A 53 -0.91 -2.24 12.35
CA PRO A 53 -1.44 -2.49 11.02
C PRO A 53 -2.60 -1.60 10.55
N HIS A 54 -3.14 -0.72 11.41
CA HIS A 54 -4.50 -0.22 11.22
C HIS A 54 -4.54 1.16 10.56
N ILE A 55 -4.42 1.19 9.23
CA ILE A 55 -4.71 2.42 8.47
C ILE A 55 -6.23 2.65 8.50
N PRO A 56 -6.72 3.83 8.96
CA PRO A 56 -8.14 4.13 8.92
C PRO A 56 -8.67 4.08 7.48
N HIS A 57 -9.78 3.36 7.26
CA HIS A 57 -10.34 3.16 5.92
C HIS A 57 -10.62 4.47 5.15
N ARG A 58 -10.94 5.55 5.87
CA ARG A 58 -11.19 6.88 5.26
C ARG A 58 -10.00 7.43 4.47
N HIS A 59 -8.79 6.93 4.73
CA HIS A 59 -7.58 7.34 4.06
C HIS A 59 -7.15 6.38 2.95
N VAL A 60 -7.82 5.22 2.82
CA VAL A 60 -7.49 4.21 1.81
C VAL A 60 -8.24 4.54 0.53
N LEU A 61 -7.50 4.83 -0.53
CA LEU A 61 -8.06 5.05 -1.87
C LEU A 61 -8.23 3.74 -2.61
N SER A 62 -7.25 2.85 -2.49
CA SER A 62 -7.26 1.55 -3.15
C SER A 62 -6.34 0.57 -2.43
N ASN A 63 -6.65 -0.71 -2.57
CA ASN A 63 -5.74 -1.78 -2.20
C ASN A 63 -5.91 -2.97 -3.15
N ILE A 64 -4.86 -3.78 -3.22
CA ILE A 64 -4.90 -5.08 -3.88
C ILE A 64 -4.32 -6.13 -2.94
N LYS A 65 -4.76 -7.37 -3.15
CA LYS A 65 -4.20 -8.54 -2.49
C LYS A 65 -3.60 -9.44 -3.56
N LEU A 66 -2.39 -9.90 -3.32
CA LEU A 66 -1.73 -10.90 -4.13
C LEU A 66 -1.52 -12.14 -3.25
N ASP A 67 -2.09 -13.25 -3.70
CA ASP A 67 -1.95 -14.56 -3.07
C ASP A 67 -0.95 -15.40 -3.87
N ASN A 68 -0.42 -16.48 -3.28
CA ASN A 68 0.50 -17.42 -3.93
C ASN A 68 1.74 -16.74 -4.55
N CYS A 69 2.34 -15.79 -3.83
CA CYS A 69 3.59 -15.17 -4.23
C CYS A 69 4.76 -16.00 -3.69
N ASP A 70 5.59 -16.57 -4.58
CA ASP A 70 6.60 -17.56 -4.18
C ASP A 70 8.00 -16.97 -3.94
N TYR A 71 8.32 -15.83 -4.57
CA TYR A 71 9.64 -15.19 -4.46
C TYR A 71 9.58 -13.69 -4.71
N PHE A 72 10.56 -12.99 -4.13
CA PHE A 72 10.90 -11.62 -4.52
C PHE A 72 11.78 -11.62 -5.78
N PRO A 73 11.71 -10.59 -6.64
CA PRO A 73 10.80 -9.44 -6.56
C PRO A 73 9.36 -9.80 -6.98
N ILE A 74 8.37 -9.22 -6.31
CA ILE A 74 6.94 -9.45 -6.58
C ILE A 74 6.39 -8.30 -7.43
N PRO A 75 5.99 -8.52 -8.69
CA PRO A 75 5.37 -7.48 -9.49
C PRO A 75 3.95 -7.18 -9.01
N PHE A 76 3.53 -5.92 -9.12
CA PHE A 76 2.15 -5.53 -8.79
C PHE A 76 1.55 -4.52 -9.77
N THR A 77 0.23 -4.50 -9.82
CA THR A 77 -0.57 -3.50 -10.55
C THR A 77 -1.77 -3.11 -9.69
N LEU A 78 -1.75 -1.89 -9.17
CA LEU A 78 -2.82 -1.32 -8.36
C LEU A 78 -3.66 -0.38 -9.22
N TYR A 79 -4.98 -0.55 -9.20
CA TYR A 79 -5.90 0.32 -9.91
C TYR A 79 -6.44 1.40 -8.97
N TYR A 80 -6.57 2.63 -9.46
CA TYR A 80 -7.16 3.75 -8.73
C TYR A 80 -8.06 4.59 -9.65
N ASN A 81 -8.99 5.34 -9.05
CA ASN A 81 -9.82 6.30 -9.76
C ASN A 81 -9.10 7.64 -9.85
N ASP A 82 -8.79 8.10 -11.07
CA ASP A 82 -8.09 9.38 -11.29
C ASP A 82 -8.91 10.58 -10.83
N GLU A 83 -10.25 10.47 -10.91
CA GLU A 83 -11.18 11.54 -10.52
C GLU A 83 -11.22 11.79 -9.00
N GLU A 84 -10.75 10.83 -8.20
CA GLU A 84 -10.65 10.94 -6.73
C GLU A 84 -9.31 11.54 -6.28
N ILE A 85 -8.39 11.80 -7.21
CA ILE A 85 -7.07 12.35 -6.90
C ILE A 85 -7.13 13.88 -6.90
N ASP A 86 -7.06 14.46 -5.72
CA ASP A 86 -6.85 15.90 -5.53
C ASP A 86 -5.36 16.20 -5.58
N GLN A 87 -4.95 17.00 -6.57
CA GLN A 87 -3.55 17.37 -6.79
C GLN A 87 -2.95 18.23 -5.65
N ASN A 88 -3.78 18.75 -4.73
CA ASN A 88 -3.32 19.48 -3.54
C ASN A 88 -3.03 18.58 -2.34
N LEU A 89 -3.38 17.29 -2.41
CA LEU A 89 -3.11 16.31 -1.38
C LEU A 89 -1.79 15.56 -1.66
N CYS A 90 -1.32 14.78 -0.70
CA CYS A 90 -0.20 13.86 -0.87
C CYS A 90 -0.72 12.44 -0.81
N TYR A 91 -0.32 11.60 -1.77
CA TYR A 91 -0.67 10.18 -1.77
C TYR A 91 0.58 9.32 -1.60
N GLY A 92 0.40 8.17 -0.97
CA GLY A 92 1.48 7.25 -0.65
C GLY A 92 1.05 5.80 -0.84
N ILE A 93 1.96 4.99 -1.37
CA ILE A 93 1.78 3.55 -1.51
C ILE A 93 2.69 2.80 -0.53
N ARG A 94 2.21 1.71 0.04
CA ARG A 94 2.98 0.84 0.94
C ARG A 94 2.58 -0.62 0.80
N CYS A 95 3.39 -1.52 1.35
CA CYS A 95 3.16 -2.95 1.31
C CYS A 95 3.22 -3.58 2.71
N ASP A 96 2.29 -4.48 2.99
CA ASP A 96 2.29 -5.38 4.14
C ASP A 96 2.17 -6.83 3.64
N ILE A 97 2.94 -7.74 4.22
CA ILE A 97 2.85 -9.17 3.95
C ILE A 97 2.36 -9.84 5.23
N LEU A 98 1.22 -10.51 5.14
CA LEU A 98 0.59 -11.20 6.25
C LEU A 98 0.90 -12.70 6.18
N ASN A 99 1.15 -13.33 7.32
CA ASN A 99 1.23 -14.78 7.42
C ASN A 99 -0.16 -15.43 7.39
N LYS A 100 -0.21 -16.77 7.42
CA LYS A 100 -1.46 -17.55 7.51
C LYS A 100 -2.38 -17.20 8.69
N TYR A 101 -1.84 -16.59 9.74
CA TYR A 101 -2.58 -16.13 10.92
C TYR A 101 -3.05 -14.67 10.81
N LYS A 102 -2.84 -14.03 9.65
CA LYS A 102 -3.13 -12.62 9.36
C LYS A 102 -2.30 -11.64 10.19
N GLU A 103 -1.16 -12.07 10.69
CA GLU A 103 -0.20 -11.22 11.39
C GLU A 103 0.80 -10.65 10.39
N ILE A 104 1.24 -9.39 10.58
CA ILE A 104 2.25 -8.80 9.70
C ILE A 104 3.59 -9.54 9.88
N LYS A 105 4.01 -10.23 8.81
CA LYS A 105 5.31 -10.90 8.67
C LYS A 105 6.37 -9.91 8.20
N TYR A 106 6.08 -9.20 7.12
CA TYR A 106 6.95 -8.16 6.54
C TYR A 106 6.17 -6.90 6.23
N SER A 107 6.84 -5.75 6.25
CA SER A 107 6.23 -4.47 5.93
C SER A 107 7.24 -3.50 5.36
N SER A 108 6.78 -2.56 4.53
CA SER A 108 7.57 -1.40 4.15
C SER A 108 7.67 -0.41 5.31
N GLU A 109 8.87 0.08 5.57
CA GLU A 109 9.15 1.01 6.68
C GLU A 109 8.38 2.33 6.57
N ARG A 110 8.17 2.82 5.35
CA ARG A 110 7.53 4.11 5.05
C ARG A 110 6.61 4.00 3.84
N PHE A 111 5.67 4.94 3.75
CA PHE A 111 4.95 5.18 2.50
C PHE A 111 5.90 5.74 1.45
N ILE A 112 5.67 5.36 0.21
CA ILE A 112 6.35 5.92 -0.95
C ILE A 112 5.41 6.93 -1.60
N PRO A 113 5.75 8.23 -1.62
CA PRO A 113 4.92 9.24 -2.25
C PRO A 113 4.73 8.98 -3.76
N VAL A 114 3.48 9.14 -4.23
CA VAL A 114 3.04 8.85 -5.60
C VAL A 114 1.93 9.81 -6.05
N LEU A 115 1.57 9.75 -7.33
CA LEU A 115 0.41 10.37 -8.00
C LEU A 115 0.38 11.89 -8.13
N THR A 116 1.03 12.65 -7.26
CA THR A 116 0.99 14.12 -7.34
C THR A 116 2.11 14.68 -8.19
N GLU A 117 2.01 15.94 -8.62
CA GLU A 117 3.02 16.57 -9.51
C GLU A 117 4.44 16.52 -8.96
N HIS A 118 4.59 16.58 -7.63
CA HIS A 118 5.90 16.42 -6.96
C HIS A 118 6.39 14.96 -6.91
N TYR A 119 5.50 13.99 -7.17
CA TYR A 119 5.75 12.55 -7.08
C TYR A 119 5.06 11.71 -8.19
N PRO A 120 5.31 11.95 -9.49
CA PRO A 120 4.57 11.33 -10.60
C PRO A 120 4.98 9.86 -10.89
N LYS A 121 5.40 9.12 -9.87
CA LYS A 121 5.97 7.77 -10.03
C LYS A 121 4.91 6.76 -10.47
N THR A 122 5.14 6.14 -11.62
CA THR A 122 4.31 5.05 -12.16
C THR A 122 5.00 3.68 -12.12
N ASN A 123 6.32 3.65 -11.85
CA ASN A 123 7.13 2.47 -11.57
C ASN A 123 7.68 2.55 -10.14
N VAL A 124 6.94 2.00 -9.19
CA VAL A 124 7.28 2.09 -7.78
C VAL A 124 8.05 0.85 -7.34
N ASN A 125 9.19 1.07 -6.68
CA ASN A 125 9.88 0.00 -5.98
C ASN A 125 9.56 0.10 -4.48
N ILE A 126 8.89 -0.92 -3.93
CA ILE A 126 8.56 -1.01 -2.51
C ILE A 126 9.49 -2.03 -1.85
N THR A 127 10.35 -1.57 -0.93
CA THR A 127 11.16 -2.47 -0.12
C THR A 127 10.41 -2.89 1.15
N VAL A 128 10.32 -4.19 1.43
CA VAL A 128 9.74 -4.73 2.67
C VAL A 128 10.80 -5.43 3.52
N GLY A 129 10.65 -5.36 4.83
CA GLY A 129 11.53 -6.08 5.76
C GLY A 129 10.77 -6.66 6.95
N PRO A 130 11.43 -7.47 7.80
CA PRO A 130 10.85 -7.97 9.03
C PRO A 130 10.35 -6.82 9.89
N ARG A 131 9.13 -6.96 10.40
CA ARG A 131 8.60 -5.96 11.31
C ARG A 131 9.21 -6.16 12.69
N ASN A 132 10.13 -5.28 13.08
CA ASN A 132 10.60 -5.19 14.45
C ASN A 132 9.47 -4.64 15.32
N ILE A 133 8.61 -5.51 15.84
CA ILE A 133 7.68 -5.16 16.90
C ILE A 133 8.55 -5.10 18.18
N PRO A 134 8.74 -3.93 18.83
CA PRO A 134 9.40 -3.91 20.12
C PRO A 134 8.60 -4.80 21.07
N SER A 135 9.20 -5.89 21.54
CA SER A 135 8.57 -6.80 22.47
C SER A 135 8.20 -6.05 23.74
N THR A 136 6.91 -5.91 24.03
CA THR A 136 6.40 -5.49 25.34
C THR A 136 6.58 -6.61 26.36
N LYS A 137 7.82 -7.06 26.57
CA LYS A 137 8.24 -7.92 27.67
C LYS A 137 9.44 -7.27 28.33
N ASP A 138 9.18 -6.22 29.10
CA ASP A 138 10.03 -5.76 30.20
C ASP A 138 9.21 -4.85 31.12
N LYS A 139 8.27 -5.46 31.85
CA LYS A 139 7.80 -4.95 33.15
C LYS A 139 7.60 -6.15 34.07
N SER A 140 8.70 -6.68 34.57
CA SER A 140 8.73 -7.53 35.75
C SER A 140 10.05 -7.29 36.46
N SER A 141 10.06 -6.28 37.33
CA SER A 141 10.96 -6.14 38.48
C SER A 141 10.26 -5.28 39.51
#